data_AF-A0A076HTB6-F1
#
_entry.id   AF-A0A076HTB6-F1
#
_cell.length_a   1.000
_cell.length_b   1.000
_cell.length_c   1.000
_cell.angle_alpha   90.00
_cell.angle_beta   90.00
_cell.angle_gamma   90.00
#
_symmetry.space_group_name_H-M   'P 1'
#
loop_
_entity.id
_entity.type
_entity.pdbx_description
1 polymer ?
#
loop_
_entity_poly.entity_id
_entity_poly.type
_entity_poly.pdbx_seq_one_letter_code
_entity_poly.pdbx_strand_id
1 'polypeptide(L)'
;MNRIFLLLSLLLIVAAGVAYYMLGGLKKADVTLETTSQPIFLAGRYFEGPANSEQFGDLTRQAYELRTSGKLRGTFGNLFYNDPVKASDDAKVFVGLILDDTVSQQLPQGYRHRVFAAGQRVLHARIEASYLVAPDKLYTGVKDYANQNNLTLQNIYLERFPTTGPVEVWAVVK
;
A
#
# COMPACT_ATOMS: atom_id res chain seq x y z
N MET A 1 7.24 -20.78 -39.11
CA MET A 1 6.68 -20.63 -37.74
C MET A 1 5.43 -21.49 -37.64
N ASN A 2 5.37 -22.41 -36.68
CA ASN A 2 4.34 -23.45 -36.66
C ASN A 2 2.97 -22.84 -36.27
N ARG A 3 1.89 -23.11 -37.02
CA ARG A 3 0.57 -22.50 -36.77
C ARG A 3 0.04 -22.79 -35.35
N ILE A 4 0.37 -23.97 -34.83
CA ILE A 4 0.05 -24.38 -33.46
C ILE A 4 0.77 -23.48 -32.44
N PHE A 5 2.04 -23.16 -32.67
CA PHE A 5 2.81 -22.27 -31.79
C PHE A 5 2.21 -20.86 -31.76
N LEU A 6 1.78 -20.33 -32.90
CA LEU A 6 1.07 -19.04 -32.96
C LEU A 6 -0.23 -19.06 -32.17
N LEU A 7 -1.03 -20.13 -32.31
CA LEU A 7 -2.29 -20.29 -31.58
C LEU A 7 -2.06 -20.37 -30.06
N LEU A 8 -1.05 -21.12 -29.62
CA LEU A 8 -0.69 -21.23 -28.20
C LEU A 8 -0.18 -19.89 -27.64
N SER A 9 0.66 -19.17 -28.38
CA SER A 9 1.12 -17.84 -27.98
C SER A 9 -0.04 -16.84 -27.88
N LEU A 10 -0.97 -16.86 -28.84
CA LEU A 10 -2.16 -16.01 -28.80
C LEU A 10 -3.05 -16.35 -27.60
N LEU A 11 -3.27 -17.64 -27.32
CA LEU A 11 -4.04 -18.09 -26.17
C LEU A 11 -3.42 -17.61 -24.85
N LEU A 12 -2.10 -17.71 -24.72
CA LEU A 12 -1.38 -17.25 -23.52
C LEU A 12 -1.54 -15.74 -23.32
N ILE A 13 -1.41 -14.94 -24.39
CA ILE A 13 -1.57 -13.48 -24.35
C ILE A 13 -3.00 -13.12 -23.92
N VAL A 14 -4.00 -13.78 -24.48
CA VAL A 14 -5.41 -13.55 -24.11
C VAL A 14 -5.65 -13.93 -22.65
N ALA A 15 -5.15 -15.08 -22.19
CA ALA A 15 -5.27 -15.51 -20.80
C ALA A 15 -4.62 -14.52 -19.83
N ALA A 16 -3.40 -14.05 -20.14
CA ALA A 16 -2.69 -13.06 -19.34
C ALA A 16 -3.44 -11.71 -19.32
N GLY A 17 -3.99 -11.27 -20.46
CA GLY A 17 -4.79 -10.05 -20.56
C GLY A 17 -6.07 -10.11 -19.71
N VAL A 18 -6.77 -11.25 -19.74
CA VAL A 18 -7.96 -11.49 -18.92
C VAL A 18 -7.59 -11.49 -17.43
N ALA A 19 -6.52 -12.18 -17.04
CA ALA A 19 -6.04 -12.17 -15.66
C ALA A 19 -5.69 -10.76 -15.18
N TYR A 20 -4.96 -9.98 -15.99
CA TYR A 20 -4.61 -8.60 -15.68
C TYR A 20 -5.86 -7.71 -15.54
N TYR A 21 -6.85 -7.87 -16.41
CA TYR A 21 -8.14 -7.16 -16.31
C TYR A 21 -8.87 -7.52 -15.00
N MET A 22 -8.99 -8.81 -14.68
CA MET A 22 -9.65 -9.28 -13.46
C MET A 22 -8.97 -8.78 -12.18
N LEU A 23 -7.64 -8.63 -12.19
CA LEU A 23 -6.89 -8.04 -11.08
C LEU A 23 -7.12 -6.53 -10.92
N GLY A 24 -7.81 -5.87 -11.86
CA GLY A 24 -8.00 -4.42 -11.87
C GLY A 24 -6.87 -3.67 -12.57
N GLY A 25 -6.07 -4.36 -13.39
CA GLY A 25 -4.91 -3.80 -14.11
C GLY A 25 -5.24 -2.66 -15.08
N LEU A 26 -6.50 -2.49 -15.50
CA LEU A 26 -6.92 -1.34 -16.33
C LEU A 26 -7.56 -0.20 -15.54
N LYS A 27 -7.81 -0.38 -14.24
CA LYS A 27 -8.39 0.67 -13.40
C LYS A 27 -7.35 1.76 -13.12
N LYS A 28 -7.84 2.97 -12.88
CA LYS A 28 -7.06 4.12 -12.43
C LYS A 28 -7.39 4.41 -10.97
N ALA A 29 -6.43 4.99 -10.24
CA ALA A 29 -6.69 5.48 -8.90
C ALA A 29 -7.61 6.70 -8.97
N ASP A 30 -8.60 6.75 -8.11
CA ASP A 30 -9.33 7.97 -7.78
C ASP A 30 -8.53 8.73 -6.73
N VAL A 31 -8.24 10.00 -6.96
CA VAL A 31 -7.32 10.80 -6.12
C VAL A 31 -8.00 12.10 -5.72
N THR A 32 -8.12 12.31 -4.41
CA THR A 32 -8.71 13.52 -3.83
C THR A 32 -7.73 14.22 -2.90
N LEU A 33 -7.73 15.55 -2.90
CA LEU A 33 -7.05 16.33 -1.88
C LEU A 33 -7.99 16.52 -0.68
N GLU A 34 -7.57 16.07 0.49
CA GLU A 34 -8.34 16.19 1.73
C GLU A 34 -7.46 16.54 2.93
N THR A 35 -8.10 16.92 4.04
CA THR A 35 -7.45 17.10 5.34
C THR A 35 -7.91 15.99 6.26
N THR A 36 -6.98 15.20 6.80
CA THR A 36 -7.33 14.11 7.72
C THR A 36 -8.06 14.65 8.94
N SER A 37 -9.25 14.14 9.22
CA SER A 37 -10.09 14.62 10.34
C SER A 37 -9.71 13.97 11.68
N GLN A 38 -9.21 12.74 11.65
CA GLN A 38 -8.87 11.95 12.82
C GLN A 38 -7.48 11.32 12.66
N PRO A 39 -6.77 11.06 13.76
CA PRO A 39 -5.51 10.33 13.70
C PRO A 39 -5.78 8.88 13.27
N ILE A 40 -4.82 8.30 12.54
CA ILE A 40 -4.86 6.87 12.21
C ILE A 40 -3.79 6.18 13.04
N PHE A 41 -4.20 5.18 13.82
CA PHE A 41 -3.32 4.42 14.69
C PHE A 41 -2.76 3.21 13.95
N LEU A 42 -1.46 2.98 14.12
CA LEU A 42 -0.77 1.81 13.59
C LEU A 42 -0.09 1.07 14.73
N ALA A 43 -0.05 -0.25 14.62
CA ALA A 43 0.77 -1.12 15.44
C ALA A 43 1.63 -2.02 14.55
N GLY A 44 2.94 -1.96 14.74
CA GLY A 44 3.88 -2.57 13.79
C GLY A 44 5.32 -2.51 14.24
N ARG A 45 6.22 -2.80 13.31
CA ARG A 45 7.67 -2.71 13.48
C ARG A 45 8.26 -1.83 12.39
N TYR A 46 9.27 -1.07 12.76
CA TYR A 46 10.06 -0.30 11.81
C TYR A 46 11.07 -1.21 11.09
N PHE A 47 11.24 -0.97 9.80
CA PHE A 47 12.22 -1.59 8.94
C PHE A 47 12.93 -0.50 8.13
N GLU A 48 14.25 -0.64 8.02
CA GLU A 48 15.10 0.16 7.17
C GLU A 48 16.07 -0.77 6.45
N GLY A 49 15.99 -0.80 5.12
CA GLY A 49 16.82 -1.66 4.28
C GLY A 49 16.19 -1.91 2.90
N PRO A 50 16.74 -2.84 2.12
CA PRO A 50 16.26 -3.10 0.77
C PRO A 50 14.82 -3.62 0.76
N ALA A 51 13.96 -3.02 -0.07
CA ALA A 51 12.56 -3.42 -0.21
C ALA A 51 12.39 -4.85 -0.77
N ASN A 52 13.42 -5.39 -1.43
CA ASN A 52 13.47 -6.77 -1.94
C ASN A 52 14.16 -7.75 -0.99
N SER A 53 14.53 -7.32 0.22
CA SER A 53 15.18 -8.20 1.20
C SER A 53 14.20 -9.22 1.77
N GLU A 54 14.73 -10.40 2.13
CA GLU A 54 13.98 -11.44 2.83
C GLU A 54 13.42 -10.92 4.16
N GLN A 55 14.19 -10.09 4.88
CA GLN A 55 13.76 -9.50 6.14
C GLN A 55 12.50 -8.63 6.00
N PHE A 56 12.39 -7.84 4.93
CA PHE A 56 11.18 -7.07 4.65
C PHE A 56 10.00 -7.98 4.31
N GLY A 57 10.24 -9.02 3.50
CA GLY A 57 9.24 -10.02 3.15
C GLY A 57 8.71 -10.77 4.38
N ASP A 58 9.60 -11.19 5.28
CA ASP A 58 9.26 -11.87 6.53
C ASP A 58 8.47 -10.96 7.48
N LEU A 59 8.86 -9.69 7.59
CA LEU A 59 8.12 -8.73 8.42
C LEU A 59 6.69 -8.52 7.90
N THR A 60 6.53 -8.40 6.58
CA THR A 60 5.23 -8.29 5.93
C THR A 60 4.38 -9.56 6.14
N ARG A 61 4.98 -10.74 6.00
CA ARG A 61 4.31 -12.02 6.25
C ARG A 61 3.84 -12.14 7.70
N GLN A 62 4.70 -11.81 8.66
CA GLN A 62 4.37 -11.82 10.09
C GLN A 62 3.19 -10.89 10.42
N ALA A 63 3.16 -9.67 9.87
CA ALA A 63 2.06 -8.74 10.08
C ALA A 63 0.74 -9.30 9.50
N TYR A 64 0.81 -9.93 8.31
CA TYR A 64 -0.35 -10.58 7.70
C TYR A 64 -0.84 -11.78 8.53
N GLU A 65 0.06 -12.63 9.03
CA GLU A 65 -0.26 -13.75 9.91
C GLU A 65 -0.91 -13.32 11.24
N LEU A 66 -0.44 -12.22 11.84
CA LEU A 66 -1.05 -11.66 13.05
C LEU A 66 -2.50 -11.21 12.81
N ARG A 67 -2.76 -10.61 11.64
CA ARG A 67 -4.10 -10.23 11.21
C ARG A 67 -4.98 -11.45 10.98
N THR A 68 -4.53 -12.42 10.18
CA THR A 68 -5.36 -13.58 9.77
C THR A 68 -5.59 -14.56 10.91
N SER A 69 -4.65 -14.69 11.85
CA SER A 69 -4.83 -15.47 13.08
C SER A 69 -5.71 -14.78 14.13
N GLY A 70 -6.04 -13.49 13.95
CA GLY A 70 -6.82 -12.70 14.90
C GLY A 70 -6.07 -12.31 16.17
N LYS A 71 -4.76 -12.60 16.28
CA LYS A 71 -3.92 -12.21 17.42
C LYS A 71 -3.80 -10.69 17.58
N LEU A 72 -3.90 -9.96 16.47
CA LEU A 72 -4.05 -8.52 16.45
C LEU A 72 -5.12 -8.15 15.42
N ARG A 73 -6.21 -7.54 15.87
CA ARG A 73 -7.32 -7.11 15.00
C ARG A 73 -6.98 -5.75 14.41
N GLY A 74 -7.15 -5.63 13.10
CA GLY A 74 -6.89 -4.40 12.37
C GLY A 74 -6.82 -4.64 10.86
N THR A 75 -6.47 -3.59 10.13
CA THR A 75 -6.29 -3.66 8.68
C THR A 75 -4.80 -3.64 8.35
N PHE A 76 -4.34 -4.51 7.45
CA PHE A 76 -2.93 -4.48 7.03
C PHE A 76 -2.57 -3.12 6.43
N GLY A 77 -1.44 -2.55 6.83
CA GLY A 77 -1.01 -1.25 6.37
C GLY A 77 0.45 -0.95 6.65
N ASN A 78 0.98 -0.02 5.87
CA ASN A 78 2.37 0.42 5.93
C ASN A 78 2.42 1.94 6.07
N LEU A 79 3.37 2.44 6.86
CA LEU A 79 3.68 3.87 6.90
C LEU A 79 5.11 4.07 6.42
N PHE A 80 5.26 4.57 5.20
CA PHE A 80 6.54 4.91 4.58
C PHE A 80 6.97 6.33 4.96
N TYR A 81 8.27 6.49 5.14
CA TYR A 81 8.96 7.76 5.40
C TYR A 81 9.87 8.19 4.25
N ASN A 82 9.80 7.49 3.13
CA ASN A 82 10.43 7.83 1.85
C ASN A 82 9.57 7.37 0.68
N ASP A 83 9.97 7.69 -0.56
CA ASP A 83 9.28 7.27 -1.78
C ASP A 83 9.55 5.77 -2.04
N PRO A 84 8.55 4.89 -1.90
CA PRO A 84 8.75 3.44 -2.05
C PRO A 84 9.00 3.01 -3.50
N VAL A 85 8.76 3.89 -4.48
CA VAL A 85 8.98 3.61 -5.91
C VAL A 85 10.43 3.93 -6.32
N LYS A 86 11.19 4.68 -5.51
CA LYS A 86 12.60 4.94 -5.79
C LYS A 86 13.45 3.72 -5.43
N ALA A 87 13.65 2.86 -6.42
CA ALA A 87 14.41 1.61 -6.31
C ALA A 87 15.87 1.75 -5.83
N SER A 88 16.44 2.96 -5.80
CA SER A 88 17.81 3.22 -5.32
C SER A 88 17.93 3.32 -3.80
N ASP A 89 16.82 3.53 -3.10
CA ASP A 89 16.84 3.90 -1.68
C ASP A 89 16.35 2.74 -0.81
N ASP A 90 16.97 2.56 0.35
CA ASP A 90 16.45 1.66 1.37
C ASP A 90 15.04 2.10 1.77
N ALA A 91 14.10 1.15 1.83
CA ALA A 91 12.76 1.40 2.30
C ALA A 91 12.79 1.76 3.78
N LYS A 92 12.25 2.92 4.14
CA LYS A 92 12.07 3.36 5.53
C LYS A 92 10.59 3.26 5.85
N VAL A 93 10.21 2.18 6.49
CA VAL A 93 8.79 1.80 6.56
C VAL A 93 8.45 1.19 7.91
N PHE A 94 7.27 1.55 8.39
CA PHE A 94 6.64 0.93 9.54
C PHE A 94 5.55 -0.02 9.05
N VAL A 95 5.80 -1.33 9.19
CA VAL A 95 4.93 -2.41 8.69
C VAL A 95 4.11 -2.97 9.84
N GLY A 96 2.80 -3.11 9.64
CA GLY A 96 1.93 -3.68 10.66
C GLY A 96 0.46 -3.58 10.31
N LEU A 97 -0.35 -3.28 11.33
CA LEU A 97 -1.80 -3.15 11.20
C LEU A 97 -2.25 -1.75 11.64
N ILE A 98 -3.19 -1.19 10.88
CA ILE A 98 -4.00 -0.04 11.27
C ILE A 98 -5.06 -0.52 12.27
N LEU A 99 -5.16 0.18 13.41
CA LEU A 99 -6.02 -0.15 14.53
C LEU A 99 -7.11 0.93 14.71
N ASP A 100 -8.22 0.54 15.34
CA ASP A 100 -9.28 1.47 15.74
C ASP A 100 -8.85 2.37 16.91
N ASP A 101 -8.01 1.83 17.81
CA ASP A 101 -7.45 2.54 18.97
C ASP A 101 -6.10 1.93 19.42
N THR A 102 -5.49 2.48 20.48
CA THR A 102 -4.20 2.05 21.03
C THR A 102 -4.29 1.36 22.39
N VAL A 103 -5.49 1.09 22.91
CA VAL A 103 -5.72 0.64 24.31
C VAL A 103 -6.46 -0.69 24.41
N SER A 104 -7.21 -1.07 23.38
CA SER A 104 -8.10 -2.22 23.39
C SER A 104 -7.39 -3.55 23.14
N GLN A 105 -6.10 -3.54 22.77
CA GLN A 105 -5.36 -4.74 22.38
C GLN A 105 -3.92 -4.69 22.88
N GLN A 106 -3.44 -5.80 23.42
CA GLN A 106 -2.04 -5.95 23.78
C GLN A 106 -1.20 -6.18 22.52
N LEU A 107 -0.10 -5.44 22.38
CA LEU A 107 0.79 -5.61 21.24
C LEU A 107 1.67 -6.86 21.40
N PRO A 108 1.93 -7.61 20.30
CA PRO A 108 2.94 -8.65 20.28
C PRO A 108 4.33 -8.12 20.65
N GLN A 109 5.23 -9.02 21.04
CA GLN A 109 6.61 -8.64 21.36
C GLN A 109 7.27 -7.92 20.16
N GLY A 110 7.94 -6.80 20.44
CA GLY A 110 8.64 -6.01 19.44
C GLY A 110 7.75 -5.06 18.62
N TYR A 111 6.42 -5.18 18.71
CA TYR A 111 5.50 -4.23 18.10
C TYR A 111 5.40 -2.96 18.94
N ARG A 112 5.19 -1.82 18.26
CA ARG A 112 5.01 -0.51 18.89
C ARG A 112 3.85 0.21 18.21
N HIS A 113 3.36 1.29 18.83
CA HIS A 113 2.40 2.17 18.18
C HIS A 113 3.08 3.27 17.36
N ARG A 114 2.44 3.64 16.25
CA ARG A 114 2.68 4.86 15.48
C ARG A 114 1.36 5.55 15.20
N VAL A 115 1.43 6.86 14.96
CA VAL A 115 0.27 7.69 14.66
C VAL A 115 0.54 8.42 13.35
N PHE A 116 -0.38 8.28 12.40
CA PHE A 116 -0.50 9.21 11.29
C PHE A 116 -1.42 10.34 11.78
N ALA A 117 -0.89 11.56 11.82
CA ALA A 117 -1.52 12.64 12.57
C ALA A 117 -2.79 13.15 11.88
N ALA A 118 -3.73 13.65 12.67
CA ALA A 118 -4.85 14.43 12.15
C ALA A 118 -4.38 15.80 11.64
N GLY A 119 -5.25 16.50 10.91
CA GLY A 119 -4.98 17.84 10.39
C GLY A 119 -3.96 17.91 9.25
N GLN A 120 -3.48 16.78 8.74
CA GLN A 120 -2.54 16.75 7.62
C GLN A 120 -3.30 16.93 6.30
N ARG A 121 -2.78 17.80 5.42
CA ARG A 121 -3.19 17.84 4.01
C ARG A 121 -2.59 16.63 3.30
N VAL A 122 -3.45 15.83 2.68
CA VAL A 122 -3.08 14.57 2.06
C VAL A 122 -3.74 14.43 0.69
N LEU A 123 -3.03 13.79 -0.23
CA LEU A 123 -3.67 13.18 -1.39
C LEU A 123 -4.11 11.79 -1.00
N HIS A 124 -5.42 11.57 -0.98
CA HIS A 124 -6.03 10.27 -0.75
C HIS A 124 -6.30 9.60 -2.10
N ALA A 125 -5.52 8.58 -2.42
CA ALA A 125 -5.73 7.73 -3.58
C ALA A 125 -6.42 6.43 -3.19
N ARG A 126 -7.41 6.01 -3.99
CA ARG A 126 -8.18 4.77 -3.80
C ARG A 126 -8.30 4.00 -5.11
N ILE A 127 -8.24 2.67 -5.05
CA ILE A 127 -8.48 1.83 -6.22
C ILE A 127 -9.11 0.48 -5.85
N GLU A 128 -10.12 0.08 -6.62
CA GLU A 128 -10.73 -1.25 -6.55
C GLU A 128 -9.93 -2.28 -7.36
N ALA A 129 -8.71 -2.57 -6.92
CA ALA A 129 -7.81 -3.50 -7.60
C ALA A 129 -7.08 -4.41 -6.59
N SER A 130 -6.55 -5.54 -7.09
CA SER A 130 -5.75 -6.45 -6.29
C SER A 130 -4.47 -5.77 -5.78
N TYR A 131 -4.01 -6.15 -4.58
CA TYR A 131 -2.75 -5.67 -4.00
C TYR A 131 -1.53 -5.90 -4.91
N LEU A 132 -1.62 -6.85 -5.86
CA LEU A 132 -0.56 -7.13 -6.84
C LEU A 132 -0.35 -6.01 -7.87
N VAL A 133 -1.39 -5.22 -8.15
CA VAL A 133 -1.36 -4.16 -9.18
C VAL A 133 -1.73 -2.78 -8.64
N ALA A 134 -2.37 -2.72 -7.46
CA ALA A 134 -2.82 -1.47 -6.85
C ALA A 134 -1.69 -0.50 -6.50
N PRO A 135 -0.55 -0.91 -5.87
CA PRO A 135 0.47 0.03 -5.39
C PRO A 135 1.01 0.94 -6.49
N ASP A 136 1.47 0.37 -7.61
CA ASP A 136 2.01 1.14 -8.74
C ASP A 136 1.03 2.21 -9.25
N LYS A 137 -0.25 1.84 -9.36
CA LYS A 137 -1.33 2.73 -9.81
C LYS A 137 -1.65 3.84 -8.81
N LEU A 138 -1.64 3.52 -7.52
CA LEU A 138 -1.90 4.47 -6.44
C LEU A 138 -0.77 5.51 -6.37
N TYR A 139 0.49 5.06 -6.35
CA TYR A 139 1.64 5.96 -6.32
C TYR A 139 1.75 6.83 -7.58
N THR A 140 1.50 6.25 -8.77
CA THR A 140 1.46 7.01 -10.02
C THR A 140 0.34 8.04 -9.99
N GLY A 141 -0.87 7.67 -9.57
CA GLY A 141 -2.00 8.60 -9.46
C GLY A 141 -1.73 9.76 -8.49
N VAL A 142 -1.11 9.48 -7.33
CA VAL A 142 -0.69 10.52 -6.38
C VAL A 142 0.32 11.48 -7.01
N LYS A 143 1.35 10.96 -7.68
CA LYS A 143 2.40 11.77 -8.31
C LYS A 143 1.83 12.64 -9.43
N ASP A 144 0.98 12.07 -10.27
CA ASP A 144 0.32 12.78 -11.37
C ASP A 144 -0.57 13.90 -10.83
N TYR A 145 -1.40 13.61 -9.82
CA TYR A 145 -2.27 14.61 -9.22
C TYR A 145 -1.46 15.73 -8.56
N ALA A 146 -0.40 15.40 -7.82
CA ALA A 146 0.47 16.38 -7.19
C ALA A 146 1.10 17.31 -8.22
N ASN A 147 1.63 16.75 -9.32
CA ASN A 147 2.24 17.51 -10.40
C ASN A 147 1.23 18.43 -11.10
N GLN A 148 0.04 17.92 -11.42
CA GLN A 148 -1.02 18.71 -12.08
C GLN A 148 -1.50 19.89 -11.22
N ASN A 149 -1.44 19.75 -9.90
CA ASN A 149 -1.93 20.74 -8.95
C ASN A 149 -0.81 21.54 -8.26
N ASN A 150 0.45 21.39 -8.70
CA ASN A 150 1.62 22.06 -8.12
C ASN A 150 1.78 21.82 -6.60
N LEU A 151 1.44 20.62 -6.14
CA LEU A 151 1.58 20.22 -4.74
C LEU A 151 2.95 19.56 -4.52
N THR A 152 3.56 19.79 -3.36
CA THR A 152 4.83 19.16 -3.00
C THR A 152 4.60 17.96 -2.10
N LEU A 153 4.98 16.76 -2.53
CA LEU A 153 4.93 15.54 -1.71
C LEU A 153 6.01 15.57 -0.62
N GLN A 154 5.62 15.25 0.62
CA GLN A 154 6.54 15.18 1.76
C GLN A 154 7.21 13.80 1.94
N ASN A 155 6.97 12.88 1.00
CA ASN A 155 7.45 11.49 1.05
C ASN A 155 7.01 10.71 2.31
N ILE A 156 5.84 11.03 2.85
CA ILE A 156 5.18 10.25 3.90
C ILE A 156 3.93 9.64 3.31
N TYR A 157 3.86 8.31 3.31
CA TYR A 157 2.76 7.56 2.70
C TYR A 157 2.18 6.55 3.68
N LEU A 158 0.88 6.62 3.92
CA LEU A 158 0.15 5.59 4.63
C LEU A 158 -0.57 4.70 3.61
N GLU A 159 -0.23 3.42 3.56
CA GLU A 159 -0.97 2.41 2.79
C GLU A 159 -1.97 1.67 3.69
N ARG A 160 -3.14 1.36 3.13
CA ARG A 160 -4.13 0.48 3.76
C ARG A 160 -4.65 -0.55 2.76
N PHE A 161 -4.60 -1.81 3.18
CA PHE A 161 -5.05 -2.97 2.41
C PHE A 161 -6.20 -3.66 3.16
N PRO A 162 -7.44 -3.15 3.01
CA PRO A 162 -8.60 -3.77 3.64
C PRO A 162 -8.88 -5.15 3.06
N THR A 163 -9.57 -5.99 3.82
CA THR A 163 -10.03 -7.32 3.34
C THR A 163 -11.14 -7.18 2.31
N THR A 164 -11.88 -6.08 2.39
CA THR A 164 -13.03 -5.77 1.56
C THR A 164 -13.01 -4.27 1.26
N GLY A 165 -13.23 -3.90 0.00
CA GLY A 165 -13.20 -2.50 -0.45
C GLY A 165 -11.86 -2.11 -1.07
N PRO A 166 -11.67 -0.80 -1.34
CA PRO A 166 -10.55 -0.33 -2.16
C PRO A 166 -9.25 -0.36 -1.36
N VAL A 167 -8.14 -0.60 -2.06
CA VAL A 167 -6.81 -0.32 -1.53
C VAL A 167 -6.60 1.19 -1.53
N GLU A 168 -6.01 1.71 -0.46
CA GLU A 168 -5.92 3.14 -0.21
C GLU A 168 -4.46 3.56 0.06
N VAL A 169 -4.08 4.75 -0.41
CA VAL A 169 -2.84 5.43 -0.05
C VAL A 169 -3.16 6.88 0.33
N TRP A 170 -2.68 7.33 1.49
CA TRP A 170 -2.62 8.76 1.83
C TRP A 170 -1.19 9.25 1.70
N ALA A 171 -0.97 10.25 0.86
CA ALA A 171 0.33 10.90 0.68
C ALA A 171 0.32 12.31 1.24
N VAL A 172 1.20 12.61 2.19
CA VAL A 172 1.28 13.95 2.80
C VAL A 172 1.82 14.96 1.80
N VAL A 173 1.15 16.11 1.70
CA VAL A 173 1.54 17.22 0.82
C VAL A 173 1.78 18.51 1.58
N LYS A 174 2.51 19.44 0.95
CA LYS A 174 2.64 20.84 1.34
C LYS A 174 1.99 21.71 0.27
#